data_AF-A0A3P5WDS2-F1
#
_entry.id   AF-A0A3P5WDS2-F1
#
_cell.length_a   1.000
_cell.length_b   1.000
_cell.length_c   1.000
_cell.angle_alpha   90.00
_cell.angle_beta   90.00
_cell.angle_gamma   90.00
#
_symmetry.space_group_name_H-M   'P 1'
#
loop_
_entity.id
_entity.type
_entity.pdbx_description
1 polymer ?
#
loop_
_entity_poly.entity_id
_entity_poly.type
_entity_poly.pdbx_seq_one_letter_code
_entity_poly.pdbx_strand_id
1 'polypeptide(L)' 'MSTKLEKERGNMLTKLSENEQKLFEQVYKRHVNAMGSEERKKYEREEVTKVERDVPNKCLNVHFANGEWFRYYVDGTWG' A
#
# COMPACT_ATOMS: atom_id res chain seq x y z
N MET A 1 -4.18 16.47 -19.07
CA MET A 1 -2.77 16.49 -18.65
C MET A 1 -2.64 15.52 -17.49
N SER A 2 -2.32 14.25 -17.77
CA SER A 2 -2.15 13.23 -16.72
C SER A 2 -0.91 13.58 -15.91
N THR A 3 -1.08 13.73 -14.61
CA THR A 3 -0.06 14.31 -13.75
C THR A 3 1.10 13.33 -13.59
N LYS A 4 2.32 13.85 -13.58
CA LYS A 4 3.58 13.12 -13.32
C LYS A 4 3.46 12.16 -12.11
N LEU A 5 2.60 12.54 -11.15
CA LEU A 5 2.22 11.78 -9.96
C LEU A 5 1.56 10.42 -10.25
N GLU A 6 0.69 10.30 -11.25
CA GLU A 6 0.02 9.03 -11.60
C GLU A 6 1.01 8.00 -12.16
N LYS A 7 1.99 8.46 -12.94
CA LYS A 7 3.03 7.62 -13.56
C LYS A 7 4.08 7.14 -12.56
N GLU A 8 4.32 7.90 -11.49
CA GLU A 8 5.20 7.51 -10.39
C GLU A 8 4.50 6.59 -9.38
N ARG A 9 3.20 6.80 -9.11
CA ARG A 9 2.36 5.94 -8.24
C ARG A 9 2.24 4.50 -8.76
N GLY A 10 2.09 4.32 -10.08
CA GLY A 10 2.13 2.99 -10.70
C GLY A 10 3.49 2.27 -10.60
N ASN A 11 4.58 3.02 -10.33
CA ASN A 11 5.96 2.51 -10.36
C ASN A 11 6.53 2.21 -8.95
N MET A 12 5.70 2.28 -7.90
CA MET A 12 6.14 1.99 -6.53
C MET A 12 6.01 0.51 -6.19
N LEU A 13 4.94 -0.14 -6.69
CA LEU A 13 4.75 -1.59 -6.56
C LEU A 13 5.68 -2.38 -7.49
N THR A 14 6.16 -1.79 -8.59
CA THR A 14 7.07 -2.45 -9.53
C THR A 14 8.47 -2.68 -8.96
N LYS A 15 8.85 -1.97 -7.89
CA LYS A 15 10.10 -2.20 -7.15
C LYS A 15 10.02 -3.39 -6.19
N LEU A 16 8.82 -3.90 -5.92
CA LEU A 16 8.58 -5.05 -5.07
C LEU A 16 8.67 -6.33 -5.91
N SER A 17 9.18 -7.41 -5.32
CA SER A 17 9.11 -8.75 -5.90
C SER A 17 7.66 -9.21 -6.02
N GLU A 18 7.38 -10.17 -6.90
CA GLU A 18 6.02 -10.70 -7.11
C GLU A 18 5.33 -11.16 -5.82
N ASN A 19 6.09 -11.77 -4.90
CA ASN A 19 5.58 -12.20 -3.59
C ASN A 19 5.18 -11.02 -2.70
N GLU A 20 5.95 -9.93 -2.74
CA GLU A 20 5.68 -8.71 -1.98
C GLU A 20 4.49 -7.96 -2.59
N GLN A 21 4.36 -7.94 -3.92
CA GLN A 21 3.18 -7.39 -4.59
C GLN A 21 1.91 -8.16 -4.20
N LYS A 22 1.96 -9.51 -4.21
CA LYS A 22 0.84 -10.34 -3.75
C LYS A 22 0.49 -10.08 -2.29
N LEU A 23 1.50 -9.96 -1.42
CA LEU A 23 1.29 -9.64 -0.02
C LEU A 23 0.59 -8.28 0.14
N PHE A 24 1.09 -7.26 -0.55
CA PHE A 24 0.48 -5.95 -0.58
C PHE A 24 -0.98 -6.03 -1.00
N GLU A 25 -1.28 -6.66 -2.13
CA GLU A 25 -2.66 -6.76 -2.63
C GLU A 25 -3.58 -7.53 -1.67
N GLN A 26 -3.09 -8.60 -1.05
CA GLN A 26 -3.86 -9.39 -0.10
C GLN A 26 -4.19 -8.60 1.16
N VAL A 27 -3.20 -7.94 1.78
CA VAL A 27 -3.40 -7.15 3.00
C VAL A 27 -4.19 -5.90 2.68
N TYR A 28 -3.85 -5.18 1.62
CA TYR A 28 -4.55 -3.99 1.15
C TYR A 28 -6.03 -4.25 0.95
N LYS A 29 -6.39 -5.34 0.25
CA LYS A 29 -7.80 -5.70 0.01
C LYS A 29 -8.56 -5.95 1.31
N ARG A 30 -7.93 -6.58 2.31
CA ARG A 30 -8.55 -6.79 3.63
C ARG A 30 -8.69 -5.47 4.39
N HIS A 31 -7.64 -4.66 4.39
CA HIS A 31 -7.60 -3.36 5.05
C HIS A 31 -8.72 -2.44 4.54
N VAL A 32 -8.82 -2.23 3.22
CA VAL A 32 -9.85 -1.36 2.65
C VAL A 32 -11.27 -1.93 2.74
N ASN A 33 -11.41 -3.27 2.83
CA ASN A 33 -12.72 -3.90 3.07
C ASN A 33 -13.15 -3.80 4.54
N ALA A 34 -12.19 -3.70 5.48
CA ALA A 34 -12.47 -3.49 6.89
C ALA A 34 -12.84 -2.02 7.19
N MET A 35 -12.51 -1.09 6.29
CA MET A 35 -12.87 0.32 6.40
C MET A 35 -14.27 0.64 5.91
N GLY A 36 -14.86 1.70 6.47
CA GLY A 36 -16.07 2.30 5.94
C GLY A 36 -15.87 2.89 4.54
N SER A 37 -16.96 3.00 3.77
CA SER A 37 -16.97 3.51 2.40
C SER A 37 -16.40 4.93 2.23
N GLU A 38 -16.49 5.77 3.26
CA GLU A 38 -15.93 7.13 3.25
C GLU A 38 -14.43 7.13 3.58
N GLU A 39 -14.02 6.33 4.57
CA GLU A 39 -12.62 6.23 4.96
C GLU A 39 -11.78 5.59 3.88
N ARG A 40 -12.30 4.56 3.22
CA ARG A 40 -11.63 3.87 2.11
C ARG A 40 -11.08 4.83 1.05
N LYS A 41 -11.75 5.95 0.78
CA LYS A 41 -11.30 6.97 -0.20
C LYS A 41 -9.93 7.56 0.14
N LYS A 42 -9.62 7.69 1.44
CA LYS A 42 -8.33 8.20 1.93
C LYS A 42 -7.19 7.19 1.78
N TYR A 43 -7.54 5.92 1.62
CA TYR A 43 -6.60 4.80 1.53
C TYR A 43 -6.72 4.06 0.20
N GLU A 44 -7.19 4.75 -0.84
CA GLU A 44 -7.18 4.17 -2.18
C GLU A 44 -5.75 3.94 -2.66
N ARG A 45 -5.61 3.05 -3.65
CA ARG A 45 -4.30 2.70 -4.21
C ARG A 45 -3.63 3.95 -4.79
N GLU A 46 -4.44 4.88 -5.28
CA GLU A 46 -3.99 6.19 -5.75
C GLU A 46 -3.37 7.01 -4.62
N GLU A 47 -3.86 6.90 -3.39
CA GLU A 47 -3.33 7.66 -2.25
C GLU A 47 -2.04 7.08 -1.69
N VAL A 48 -1.58 5.92 -2.16
CA VAL A 48 -0.28 5.37 -1.77
C VAL A 48 0.84 6.22 -2.35
N THR A 49 1.63 6.83 -1.48
CA THR A 49 2.75 7.74 -1.83
C THR A 49 4.11 7.06 -1.76
N LYS A 50 4.24 5.97 -1.00
CA LYS A 50 5.49 5.22 -0.89
C LYS A 50 5.22 3.81 -0.38
N VAL A 51 5.96 2.82 -0.88
CA VAL A 51 6.00 1.48 -0.28
C VAL A 51 7.46 1.13 0.01
N GLU A 52 7.76 0.90 1.27
CA GLU A 52 9.09 0.48 1.73
C GLU A 52 9.04 -0.97 2.18
N ARG A 53 9.90 -1.81 1.59
CA ARG A 53 10.06 -3.18 2.04
C ARG A 53 10.98 -3.23 3.25
N ASP A 54 10.53 -3.91 4.28
CA ASP A 54 11.30 -4.25 5.46
C ASP A 54 11.69 -5.72 5.39
N VAL A 55 12.82 -5.99 4.73
CA VAL A 55 13.38 -7.35 4.58
C VAL A 55 13.63 -8.05 5.93
N PRO A 56 14.22 -7.39 6.96
CA PRO A 56 14.47 -8.08 8.22
C PRO A 56 13.19 -8.50 8.95
N ASN A 57 12.12 -7.71 8.91
CA ASN A 57 10.83 -8.07 9.53
C ASN A 57 9.84 -8.74 8.58
N LYS A 58 10.21 -8.91 7.30
CA LYS A 58 9.33 -9.42 6.24
C LYS A 58 7.99 -8.67 6.18
N CYS A 59 8.06 -7.34 6.16
CA CYS A 59 6.87 -6.47 6.15
C CYS A 59 6.95 -5.42 5.04
N LEU A 60 5.81 -4.82 4.69
CA LEU A 60 5.74 -3.69 3.78
C LEU A 60 5.18 -2.47 4.51
N ASN A 61 5.95 -1.39 4.59
CA ASN A 61 5.46 -0.11 5.10
C ASN A 61 4.83 0.66 3.94
N VAL A 62 3.53 0.89 4.01
CA VAL A 62 2.75 1.58 2.98
C VAL A 62 2.41 2.96 3.51
N HIS A 63 2.94 4.00 2.87
CA HIS A 63 2.65 5.39 3.19
C HIS A 63 1.56 5.92 2.28
N PHE A 64 0.63 6.68 2.86
CA PHE A 64 -0.50 7.28 2.19
C PHE A 64 -0.37 8.82 2.13
N ALA A 65 -1.12 9.46 1.26
CA ALA A 65 -1.07 10.90 1.02
C ALA A 65 -1.65 11.73 2.17
N ASN A 66 -2.52 11.13 3.00
CA ASN A 66 -2.99 11.70 4.26
C ASN A 66 -1.90 11.83 5.34
N GLY A 67 -0.69 11.30 5.09
CA GLY A 67 0.42 11.29 6.06
C GLY A 67 0.41 10.07 6.98
N GLU A 68 -0.60 9.21 6.87
CA GLU A 68 -0.66 7.95 7.59
C GLU A 68 0.14 6.87 6.86
N TRP A 69 0.63 5.90 7.61
CA TRP A 69 1.30 4.75 7.04
C TRP A 69 0.95 3.51 7.86
N PHE A 70 0.90 2.37 7.17
CA PHE A 70 0.57 1.09 7.78
C PHE A 70 1.63 0.07 7.43
N ARG A 71 1.91 -0.80 8.38
CA ARG A 71 2.81 -1.93 8.21
C ARG A 71 1.99 -3.16 7.84
N TYR A 72 2.22 -3.69 6.66
CA TYR A 72 1.58 -4.91 6.16
C TYR A 72 2.47 -6.10 6.47
N TYR A 73 1.97 -6.99 7.30
CA TYR A 73 2.69 -8.17 7.77
C TYR A 73 2.37 -9.38 6.89
N VAL A 74 3.32 -10.31 6.77
CA VAL A 74 3.19 -11.55 5.99
C VAL A 74 2.02 -12.45 6.41
N ASP A 75 1.55 -12.35 7.65
CA ASP A 75 0.37 -13.10 8.12
C ASP A 75 -0.96 -12.53 7.61
N GLY A 76 -0.92 -11.41 6.87
CA GLY A 76 -2.10 -10.82 6.27
C GLY A 76 -2.79 -9.78 7.16
N THR A 77 -2.13 -9.33 8.22
CA THR A 77 -2.57 -8.24 9.10
C THR A 77 -1.87 -6.92 8.75
N TRP A 78 -2.43 -5.83 9.27
CA TRP A 78 -1.86 -4.49 9.18
C TRP A 78 -1.85 -3.83 10.55
N GLY A 79 -0.94 -2.89 10.78
CA GLY A 79 -0.85 -2.10 12.01
C GLY A 79 0.02 -0.86 11.87
#